data_AF-A0A7C1UMD6-F1
#
_entry.id   AF-A0A7C1UMD6-F1
#
_cell.length_a   1.000
_cell.length_b   1.000
_cell.length_c   1.000
_cell.angle_alpha   90.00
_cell.angle_beta   90.00
_cell.angle_gamma   90.00
#
_symmetry.space_group_name_H-M   'P 1'
#
loop_
_entity.id
_entity.type
_entity.pdbx_description
1 polymer ?
#
loop_
_entity_poly.entity_id
_entity_poly.type
_entity_poly.pdbx_seq_one_letter_code
_entity_poly.pdbx_strand_id
1 'polypeptide(L)' 'MAEKKKTTVERGDRFVKVENPRTVWVVDEEVDHLDIEPHVRLVQEDRPARKRTLAVSALLDKSFHRKV' A
#
# COMPACT_ATOMS: atom_id res chain seq x y z
N MET A 1 20.88 11.84 -14.23
CA MET A 1 19.76 10.89 -14.41
C MET A 1 19.19 10.63 -13.02
N ALA A 2 18.03 11.20 -12.70
CA ALA A 2 17.45 11.05 -11.38
C ALA A 2 17.09 9.57 -11.17
N GLU A 3 17.72 8.95 -10.17
CA GLU A 3 17.39 7.62 -9.69
C GLU A 3 15.94 7.68 -9.19
N LYS A 4 14.98 7.37 -10.06
CA LYS A 4 13.61 7.08 -9.64
C LYS A 4 13.77 5.87 -8.74
N LYS A 5 13.85 6.08 -7.43
CA LYS A 5 13.65 5.03 -6.44
C LYS A 5 12.33 4.38 -6.83
N LYS A 6 12.40 3.24 -7.52
CA LYS A 6 11.26 2.34 -7.70
C LYS A 6 10.82 2.09 -6.28
N THR A 7 9.78 2.80 -5.88
CA THR A 7 9.24 2.69 -4.54
C THR A 7 8.36 1.46 -4.64
N THR A 8 9.02 0.31 -4.69
CA THR A 8 8.40 -0.98 -4.89
C THR A 8 7.71 -1.31 -3.58
N VAL A 9 6.39 -1.37 -3.62
CA VAL A 9 5.60 -1.89 -2.51
C VAL A 9 5.63 -3.41 -2.64
N GLU A 10 6.14 -4.11 -1.64
CA GLU A 10 6.29 -5.56 -1.68
C GLU A 10 5.16 -6.25 -0.93
N ARG A 11 4.82 -7.47 -1.35
CA ARG A 11 3.88 -8.32 -0.60
C ARG A 11 4.38 -8.52 0.84
N GLY A 12 3.49 -8.31 1.80
CA GLY A 12 3.80 -8.38 3.23
C GLY A 12 4.22 -7.05 3.84
N ASP A 13 4.45 -6.01 3.04
CA ASP A 13 4.70 -4.67 3.58
C ASP A 13 3.52 -4.19 4.40
N ARG A 14 3.83 -3.53 5.52
CA ARG A 14 2.84 -3.04 6.47
C ARG A 14 2.77 -1.53 6.41
N PHE A 15 1.55 -1.02 6.35
CA PHE A 15 1.24 0.39 6.28
C PHE A 15 0.18 0.74 7.30
N VAL A 16 0.30 1.92 7.90
CA VAL A 16 -0.72 2.49 8.77
C VAL A 16 -1.21 3.80 8.16
N LYS A 17 -2.48 4.15 8.41
CA LYS A 17 -2.97 5.49 8.09
C LYS A 17 -2.43 6.48 9.11
N VAL A 18 -1.95 7.63 8.65
CA VAL A 18 -1.45 8.70 9.54
C VAL A 18 -2.54 9.17 10.50
N GLU A 19 -3.77 9.32 10.01
CA GLU A 19 -4.92 9.73 10.83
C GLU A 19 -5.37 8.68 11.86
N ASN A 20 -5.10 7.40 11.60
CA ASN A 20 -5.46 6.31 12.51
C ASN A 20 -4.41 5.19 12.48
N PRO A 21 -3.33 5.33 13.29
CA PRO A 21 -2.23 4.39 13.29
C PRO A 21 -2.58 3.03 13.92
N ARG A 22 -3.76 2.88 14.54
CA ARG A 22 -4.22 1.61 15.11
C ARG A 22 -4.61 0.58 14.06
N THR A 23 -4.83 1.01 12.81
CA THR A 23 -5.21 0.11 11.72
C THR A 23 -4.00 -0.18 10.85
N VAL A 24 -3.46 -1.40 10.97
CA VAL A 24 -2.38 -1.91 10.13
C VAL A 24 -2.97 -2.57 8.90
N TRP A 25 -2.49 -2.15 7.74
CA TRP A 25 -2.79 -2.68 6.43
C TRP A 25 -1.56 -3.40 5.89
N VAL A 26 -1.73 -4.65 5.48
CA VAL A 26 -0.67 -5.49 4.93
C VAL A 26 -0.93 -5.68 3.45
N VAL A 27 0.12 -5.55 2.63
CA VAL A 27 0.04 -5.81 1.19
C VAL A 27 -0.13 -7.31 0.97
N ASP A 28 -1.24 -7.70 0.34
CA ASP A 28 -1.53 -9.09 0.02
C ASP A 28 -1.15 -9.43 -1.43
N GLU A 29 -1.49 -8.58 -2.39
CA GLU A 29 -1.16 -8.80 -3.81
C GLU A 29 -0.99 -7.47 -4.55
N GLU A 30 -0.06 -7.46 -5.51
CA GLU A 30 0.03 -6.39 -6.51
C GLU A 30 -1.02 -6.64 -7.59
N VAL A 31 -1.80 -5.61 -7.87
CA VAL A 31 -2.80 -5.59 -8.94
C VAL A 31 -2.23 -4.71 -10.04
N ASP A 32 -1.42 -5.31 -10.89
CA ASP A 32 -0.84 -4.66 -12.08
C ASP A 32 -1.73 -4.96 -13.29
N HIS A 33 -2.33 -3.92 -13.85
CA HIS A 33 -3.06 -4.00 -15.11
C HIS A 33 -2.34 -3.11 -16.11
N LEU A 34 -2.02 -3.67 -17.28
CA LEU A 34 -1.11 -3.14 -18.33
C LEU A 34 -1.41 -1.74 -18.90
N ASP A 35 -2.42 -1.02 -18.40
CA ASP A 35 -2.84 0.30 -18.90
C ASP A 35 -3.22 1.30 -17.79
N ILE A 36 -3.02 0.95 -16.51
CA ILE A 36 -3.34 1.82 -15.37
C ILE A 36 -2.20 1.88 -14.36
N GLU A 37 -2.20 2.93 -13.54
CA GLU A 37 -1.25 3.09 -12.44
C GLU A 37 -1.21 1.81 -11.57
N PRO A 38 -0.03 1.37 -11.07
CA PRO A 38 0.06 0.16 -10.27
C PRO A 38 -0.81 0.26 -9.02
N HIS A 39 -1.64 -0.75 -8.77
CA HIS A 39 -2.46 -0.87 -7.58
C HIS A 39 -1.98 -2.04 -6.73
N VAL A 40 -2.31 -2.00 -5.45
CA VAL A 40 -2.10 -3.09 -4.51
C VAL A 40 -3.37 -3.37 -3.74
N ARG A 41 -3.59 -4.64 -3.44
CA ARG A 41 -4.62 -5.07 -2.50
C ARG A 41 -4.00 -5.16 -1.12
N LEU A 42 -4.61 -4.42 -0.21
CA LEU A 42 -4.28 -4.39 1.20
C LEU A 42 -5.32 -5.20 1.98
N VAL A 43 -4.89 -5.89 3.01
CA VAL A 43 -5.74 -6.56 3.99
C VAL A 43 -5.45 -6.00 5.38
N GLN A 44 -6.47 -5.87 6.21
CA GLN A 44 -6.26 -5.42 7.58
C GLN A 44 -5.66 -6.57 8.41
N GLU A 45 -4.58 -6.30 9.16
CA GLU A 45 -3.85 -7.32 9.93
C GLU A 45 -4.75 -8.04 10.95
N ASP A 46 -5.56 -7.28 11.70
CA ASP A 46 -6.53 -7.81 12.68
C ASP A 46 -7.78 -8.44 12.03
N ARG A 47 -8.10 -8.05 10.80
CA ARG A 47 -9.34 -8.44 10.11
C ARG A 47 -9.08 -8.72 8.62
N PRO A 48 -8.54 -9.91 8.27
CA PRO A 48 -8.18 -10.23 6.88
C PRO A 48 -9.37 -10.26 5.92
N ALA A 49 -10.61 -10.35 6.43
CA ALA A 49 -11.83 -10.18 5.64
C ALA A 49 -12.00 -8.75 5.10
N ARG A 50 -11.41 -7.74 5.74
CA ARG A 50 -11.37 -6.36 5.22
C ARG A 50 -10.24 -6.22 4.23
N LYS A 51 -10.61 -6.17 2.95
CA LYS A 51 -9.70 -5.90 1.83
C LYS A 51 -9.92 -4.51 1.27
N ARG A 52 -8.88 -3.89 0.74
CA ARG A 52 -8.93 -2.59 0.07
C ARG A 52 -7.94 -2.55 -1.07
N THR A 53 -8.37 -2.12 -2.24
CA THR A 53 -7.46 -1.85 -3.37
C THR A 53 -7.09 -0.37 -3.34
N LEU A 54 -5.80 -0.06 -3.48
CA LEU A 54 -5.31 1.31 -3.49
C LEU A 54 -4.17 1.45 -4.51
N ALA A 55 -4.05 2.62 -5.12
CA ALA A 55 -2.91 2.92 -5.97
C ALA A 55 -1.62 2.94 -5.13
N VAL A 56 -0.54 2.41 -5.69
CA VAL A 56 0.79 2.40 -5.05
C VAL A 56 1.24 3.84 -4.75
N SER A 57 0.97 4.77 -5.65
CA SER A 57 1.25 6.21 -5.47
C SER A 57 0.62 6.76 -4.17
N ALA A 58 -0.66 6.49 -3.94
CA ALA A 58 -1.41 6.93 -2.77
C ALA A 58 -1.05 6.18 -1.48
N LEU A 59 -0.59 4.92 -1.60
CA LEU A 59 -0.08 4.15 -0.46
C LEU A 59 1.29 4.65 0.02
N LEU A 60 2.08 5.23 -0.89
CA LEU A 60 3.39 5.79 -0.60
C LEU A 60 3.34 7.26 -0.20
N ASP A 61 2.18 7.89 -0.32
CA ASP A 61 1.97 9.26 0.14
C ASP A 61 2.06 9.31 1.67
N LYS A 62 3.14 9.92 2.16
CA LYS A 62 3.47 10.06 3.58
C LYS A 62 2.49 10.94 4.36
N SER A 63 1.64 11.70 3.67
CA SER A 63 0.57 12.50 4.29
C SER A 63 -0.59 11.61 4.72
N PHE A 64 -0.81 10.48 4.04
CA PHE A 64 -1.92 9.57 4.29
C PHE A 64 -1.50 8.24 4.91
N HIS A 65 -0.36 7.70 4.48
CA HIS A 65 0.10 6.37 4.88
C HIS A 65 1.58 6.38 5.27
N ARG A 66 1.92 5.54 6.24
CA ARG A 66 3.29 5.34 6.70
C ARG A 66 3.61 3.86 6.74
N LYS A 67 4.72 3.46 6.13
CA LYS A 67 5.27 2.10 6.23
C LYS A 67 5.80 1.87 7.65
N VAL A 68 5.51 0.71 8.25
CA VAL A 68 5.90 0.30 9.61
C VAL A 68 6.68 -1.00 9.62
#